data_AF-A0A1F6EY36-F1
#
_entry.id   AF-A0A1F6EY36-F1
#
_cell.length_a   1.000
_cell.length_b   1.000
_cell.length_c   1.000
_cell.angle_alpha   90.00
_cell.angle_beta   90.00
_cell.angle_gamma   90.00
#
_symmetry.space_group_name_H-M   'P 1'
#
loop_
_entity.id
_entity.type
_entity.pdbx_description
1 polymer ?
#
loop_
_entity_poly.entity_id
_entity_poly.type
_entity_poly.pdbx_seq_one_letter_code
_entity_poly.pdbx_strand_id
1 'polypeptide(L)'
;MYKNRFRGFTLIELLVVIAIIGILSAVVLASLSTARSKGNDAAVKSDLSSIQTQAEIWYGNNGNRYASVAAAGADGLGCTLAGTLFQLDTTIRNAVAAANAANGSGVVTCYGDAAGTVYAISAQLTAPGAGYFCVDSTGNATSTTAAIVTTAC
;
A
#
# COMPACT_ATOMS: atom_id res chain seq x y z
N MET A 1 -18.78 -7.42 64.77
CA MET A 1 -17.32 -7.33 64.54
C MET A 1 -16.95 -8.31 63.43
N TYR A 2 -16.96 -7.88 62.17
CA TYR A 2 -16.65 -8.73 61.02
C TYR A 2 -15.14 -8.76 60.80
N LYS A 3 -14.54 -9.96 60.87
CA LYS A 3 -13.10 -10.16 60.80
C LYS A 3 -12.67 -10.26 59.34
N ASN A 4 -12.19 -9.15 58.77
CA ASN A 4 -11.63 -9.11 57.42
C ASN A 4 -10.39 -10.03 57.34
N ARG A 5 -10.51 -11.14 56.62
CA ARG A 5 -9.37 -11.99 56.27
C ARG A 5 -8.74 -11.45 55.00
N PHE A 6 -7.63 -10.72 55.12
CA PHE A 6 -6.78 -10.42 53.98
C PHE A 6 -6.18 -11.72 53.44
N ARG A 7 -6.65 -12.15 52.27
CA ARG A 7 -6.05 -13.25 51.51
C ARG A 7 -4.90 -12.65 50.70
N GLY A 8 -3.66 -12.99 51.06
CA GLY A 8 -2.49 -12.64 50.28
C GLY A 8 -2.40 -13.51 49.03
N PHE A 9 -1.96 -12.94 47.91
CA PHE A 9 -1.64 -13.65 46.67
C PHE A 9 -0.32 -14.42 46.87
N THR A 10 -0.23 -15.67 46.43
CA THR A 10 1.03 -16.42 46.52
C THR A 10 1.97 -16.06 45.37
N LEU A 11 3.28 -16.13 45.61
CA LEU A 11 4.28 -15.89 44.57
C LEU A 11 4.16 -16.90 43.41
N ILE A 12 3.77 -18.14 43.71
CA ILE A 12 3.59 -19.19 42.70
C ILE A 12 2.36 -18.93 41.82
N GLU A 13 1.27 -18.40 42.38
CA GLU A 13 0.09 -18.01 41.60
C GLU A 13 0.44 -16.88 40.62
N LEU A 14 1.23 -15.89 41.05
CA LEU A 14 1.65 -14.81 40.16
C LEU A 14 2.59 -15.34 39.06
N LEU A 15 3.51 -16.24 39.40
CA LEU A 15 4.46 -16.83 38.45
C LEU A 15 3.77 -17.63 37.34
N VAL A 16 2.76 -18.43 37.67
CA VAL A 16 2.00 -19.19 36.67
C VAL A 16 1.22 -18.26 35.74
N VAL A 17 0.66 -17.17 36.25
CA VAL A 17 -0.11 -16.21 35.44
C VAL A 17 0.77 -15.55 34.38
N ILE A 18 1.95 -15.05 34.76
CA ILE A 18 2.86 -14.42 33.79
C ILE A 18 3.38 -15.44 32.76
N ALA A 19 3.56 -16.71 33.15
CA ALA A 19 3.95 -17.77 32.23
C ALA A 19 2.86 -18.03 31.17
N ILE A 20 1.59 -18.10 31.58
CA ILE A 20 0.46 -18.31 30.65
C ILE A 20 0.30 -17.09 29.73
N ILE A 21 0.37 -15.86 30.25
CA ILE A 21 0.30 -14.63 29.44
C ILE A 21 1.47 -14.60 28.43
N GLY A 22 2.66 -15.04 28.82
CA GLY A 22 3.82 -15.16 27.93
C GLY A 22 3.54 -16.08 26.74
N ILE A 23 2.98 -17.27 26.98
CA ILE A 23 2.67 -18.23 25.90
C ILE A 23 1.57 -17.67 24.98
N LEU A 24 0.49 -17.12 25.55
CA LEU A 24 -0.62 -16.58 24.75
C LEU A 24 -0.19 -15.37 23.92
N SER A 25 0.63 -14.47 24.48
CA SER A 25 1.11 -13.28 23.77
C SER A 25 2.01 -13.61 22.59
N ALA A 26 2.85 -14.65 22.67
CA ALA A 26 3.70 -15.08 21.57
C ALA A 26 2.89 -15.52 20.33
N VAL A 27 1.84 -16.31 20.52
CA VAL A 27 0.97 -16.79 19.41
C VAL A 27 0.18 -15.63 18.79
N VAL A 28 -0.34 -14.72 19.62
CA VAL A 28 -1.07 -13.54 19.15
C VAL A 28 -0.17 -12.61 18.34
N LEU A 29 1.07 -12.40 18.78
CA LEU A 29 2.01 -11.53 18.06
C LEU A 29 2.35 -12.06 16.66
N ALA A 30 2.58 -13.37 16.54
CA ALA A 30 2.87 -14.01 15.25
C ALA A 30 1.69 -13.88 14.26
N SER A 31 0.46 -14.09 14.73
CA SER A 31 -0.74 -13.96 13.89
C SER A 31 -1.04 -12.49 13.51
N LEU A 32 -0.83 -11.54 14.42
CA LEU A 32 -1.02 -10.12 14.17
C LEU A 32 -0.06 -9.57 13.11
N SER A 33 1.21 -10.00 13.11
CA SER A 33 2.18 -9.56 12.09
C SER A 33 1.70 -9.91 10.67
N THR A 34 1.23 -11.15 10.46
CA THR A 34 0.70 -11.58 9.16
C THR A 34 -0.58 -10.84 8.78
N ALA A 35 -1.48 -10.60 9.75
CA ALA A 35 -2.71 -9.86 9.53
C ALA A 35 -2.44 -8.40 9.11
N ARG A 36 -1.46 -7.74 9.73
CA ARG A 36 -1.05 -6.38 9.37
C ARG A 36 -0.50 -6.31 7.94
N SER A 37 0.36 -7.24 7.53
CA SER A 37 0.85 -7.29 6.14
C SER A 37 -0.29 -7.45 5.14
N LYS A 38 -1.24 -8.36 5.38
CA LYS A 38 -2.41 -8.52 4.51
C LYS A 38 -3.30 -7.27 4.46
N GLY A 39 -3.45 -6.57 5.59
CA GLY A 39 -4.20 -5.32 5.67
C GLY A 39 -3.53 -4.20 4.85
N ASN A 40 -2.21 -4.08 4.95
CA ASN A 40 -1.42 -3.15 4.14
C ASN A 40 -1.53 -3.47 2.65
N ASP A 41 -1.47 -4.74 2.26
CA ASP A 41 -1.61 -5.16 0.86
C ASP A 41 -3.00 -4.83 0.30
N ALA A 42 -4.05 -4.98 1.11
CA ALA A 42 -5.39 -4.58 0.75
C ALA A 42 -5.52 -3.06 0.58
N ALA A 43 -4.88 -2.28 1.45
CA ALA A 43 -4.83 -0.82 1.33
C ALA A 43 -4.13 -0.39 0.04
N VAL A 44 -2.94 -0.94 -0.25
CA VAL A 44 -2.20 -0.66 -1.49
C VAL A 44 -3.03 -0.97 -2.73
N LYS A 45 -3.70 -2.13 -2.77
CA LYS A 45 -4.58 -2.51 -3.89
C LYS A 45 -5.75 -1.54 -4.04
N SER A 46 -6.39 -1.16 -2.93
CA SER A 46 -7.49 -0.20 -2.93
C SER A 46 -7.06 1.18 -3.43
N ASP A 47 -5.91 1.67 -2.97
CA ASP A 47 -5.37 2.97 -3.40
C ASP A 47 -5.05 2.96 -4.89
N LEU A 48 -4.42 1.90 -5.40
CA LEU A 48 -4.13 1.75 -6.83
C LEU A 48 -5.40 1.65 -7.69
N SER A 49 -6.42 0.89 -7.26
CA SER A 49 -7.72 0.85 -7.96
C SER A 49 -8.45 2.21 -7.93
N SER A 50 -8.31 2.98 -6.84
CA SER A 50 -8.83 4.34 -6.76
C SER A 50 -8.14 5.25 -7.77
N ILE A 51 -6.81 5.15 -7.88
CA ILE A 51 -6.01 5.89 -8.88
C ILE A 51 -6.50 5.59 -10.28
N GLN A 52 -6.79 4.32 -10.61
CA GLN A 52 -7.31 3.96 -11.93
C GLN A 52 -8.61 4.70 -12.25
N THR A 53 -9.55 4.72 -11.31
CA THR A 53 -10.83 5.43 -11.48
C THR A 53 -10.63 6.95 -11.65
N GLN A 54 -9.73 7.55 -10.86
CA GLN A 54 -9.43 8.98 -10.95
C GLN A 54 -8.66 9.33 -12.22
N ALA A 55 -7.81 8.43 -12.71
CA ALA A 55 -7.08 8.62 -13.96
C ALA A 55 -8.04 8.69 -15.16
N GLU A 56 -9.11 7.87 -15.19
CA GLU A 56 -10.13 7.96 -16.24
C GLU A 56 -10.91 9.28 -16.19
N ILE A 57 -11.21 9.79 -14.99
CA ILE A 57 -11.84 11.11 -14.82
C ILE A 57 -10.90 12.21 -15.32
N TRP A 58 -9.61 12.13 -14.98
CA TRP A 58 -8.59 13.05 -15.46
C TRP A 58 -8.49 13.02 -17.00
N TYR A 59 -8.45 11.83 -17.60
CA TYR A 59 -8.36 11.66 -19.05
C TYR A 59 -9.50 12.39 -19.79
N GLY A 60 -10.74 12.23 -19.30
CA GLY A 60 -11.91 12.92 -19.87
C GLY A 60 -11.87 14.44 -19.73
N ASN A 61 -11.30 14.96 -18.64
CA ASN A 61 -11.23 16.40 -18.36
C ASN A 61 -10.03 17.08 -19.04
N ASN A 62 -8.97 16.33 -19.37
CA ASN A 62 -7.69 16.87 -19.83
C ASN A 62 -7.41 16.59 -21.31
N GLY A 63 -8.48 16.53 -22.12
CA GLY A 63 -8.36 16.39 -23.57
C GLY A 63 -7.84 15.03 -24.02
N ASN A 64 -8.30 13.96 -23.36
CA ASN A 64 -7.93 12.57 -23.64
C ASN A 64 -6.43 12.32 -23.42
N ARG A 65 -5.88 12.84 -22.31
CA ARG A 65 -4.48 12.68 -21.95
C ARG A 65 -4.27 12.54 -20.45
N TYR A 66 -3.34 11.66 -20.10
CA TYR A 66 -2.85 11.38 -18.75
C TYR A 66 -1.64 12.23 -18.37
N ALA A 67 -0.94 12.82 -19.33
CA ALA A 67 0.18 13.73 -19.10
C ALA A 67 0.28 14.81 -20.18
N SER A 68 0.94 15.91 -19.83
CA SER A 68 1.38 16.92 -20.80
C SER A 68 2.58 16.40 -21.59
N VAL A 69 2.66 16.73 -22.88
CA VAL A 69 3.71 16.21 -23.80
C VAL A 69 5.14 16.60 -23.38
N ALA A 70 5.29 17.61 -22.52
CA ALA A 70 6.57 18.03 -21.96
C ALA A 70 7.07 17.12 -20.81
N ALA A 71 6.21 16.25 -20.28
CA ALA A 71 6.47 15.30 -19.20
C ALA A 71 6.75 13.88 -19.71
N ALA A 72 7.09 13.76 -20.99
CA ALA A 72 7.28 12.49 -21.70
C ALA A 72 8.49 11.70 -21.18
N GLY A 73 8.30 10.86 -20.16
CA GLY A 73 9.34 9.99 -19.62
C GLY A 73 8.81 9.03 -18.57
N ALA A 74 9.61 8.03 -18.23
CA ALA A 74 9.36 7.21 -17.05
C ALA A 74 9.35 8.12 -15.81
N ASP A 75 8.20 8.32 -15.17
CA ASP A 75 8.14 8.99 -13.87
C ASP A 75 9.01 8.28 -12.82
N GLY A 76 9.31 7.01 -13.06
CA GLY A 76 10.24 6.22 -12.27
C GLY A 76 9.73 6.06 -10.84
N LEU A 77 10.65 6.03 -9.90
CA LEU A 77 10.34 5.87 -8.48
C LEU A 77 9.77 7.19 -7.92
N GLY A 78 8.57 7.14 -7.36
CA GLY A 78 7.98 8.23 -6.57
C GLY A 78 6.94 9.08 -7.31
N CYS A 79 6.74 8.86 -8.61
CA CYS A 79 5.64 9.48 -9.37
C CYS A 79 5.62 11.02 -9.31
N THR A 80 6.80 11.64 -9.38
CA THR A 80 6.98 13.08 -9.17
C THR A 80 7.22 13.88 -10.44
N LEU A 81 7.20 13.23 -11.61
CA LEU A 81 7.53 13.90 -12.86
C LEU A 81 6.55 15.04 -13.14
N ALA A 82 7.12 16.19 -13.46
CA ALA A 82 6.33 17.39 -13.65
C ALA A 82 5.46 17.26 -14.90
N GLY A 83 4.16 17.56 -14.78
CA GLY A 83 3.23 17.58 -15.90
C GLY A 83 2.50 16.26 -16.17
N THR A 84 2.62 15.25 -15.30
CA THR A 84 1.80 14.03 -15.34
C THR A 84 0.62 14.11 -14.38
N LEU A 85 -0.41 13.27 -14.58
CA LEU A 85 -1.55 13.16 -13.66
C LEU A 85 -1.12 12.89 -12.22
N PHE A 86 0.00 12.18 -12.02
CA PHE A 86 0.50 11.81 -10.69
C PHE A 86 0.99 13.03 -9.89
N GLN A 87 1.37 14.10 -10.58
CA GLN A 87 1.81 15.35 -9.97
C GLN A 87 0.70 16.41 -9.92
N LEU A 88 -0.10 16.49 -10.98
CA LEU A 88 -1.09 17.55 -11.17
C LEU A 88 -2.43 17.27 -10.47
N ASP A 89 -2.86 16.01 -10.38
CA ASP A 89 -4.08 15.65 -9.65
C ASP A 89 -3.77 15.43 -8.16
N THR A 90 -4.42 16.20 -7.30
CA THR A 90 -4.18 16.13 -5.85
C THR A 90 -4.72 14.85 -5.22
N THR A 91 -5.79 14.28 -5.77
CA THR A 91 -6.42 13.04 -5.29
C THR A 91 -5.52 11.85 -5.62
N ILE A 92 -5.02 11.78 -6.85
CA ILE A 92 -4.09 10.74 -7.29
C ILE A 92 -2.79 10.85 -6.51
N ARG A 93 -2.23 12.06 -6.35
CA ARG A 93 -1.01 12.27 -5.56
C ARG A 93 -1.16 11.82 -4.11
N ASN A 94 -2.32 12.07 -3.49
CA ASN A 94 -2.61 11.62 -2.13
C ASN A 94 -2.75 10.10 -2.05
N ALA A 95 -3.39 9.46 -3.05
CA ALA A 95 -3.49 8.01 -3.14
C ALA A 95 -2.11 7.35 -3.37
N VAL A 96 -1.24 7.97 -4.18
CA VAL A 96 0.17 7.53 -4.33
C VAL A 96 0.91 7.61 -3.00
N ALA A 97 0.76 8.71 -2.26
CA ALA A 97 1.38 8.87 -0.95
C ALA A 97 0.86 7.86 0.08
N ALA A 98 -0.45 7.56 0.06
CA ALA A 98 -1.08 6.54 0.91
C ALA A 98 -0.57 5.13 0.58
N ALA A 99 -0.56 4.76 -0.71
CA ALA A 99 0.03 3.51 -1.18
C ALA A 99 1.52 3.42 -0.81
N ASN A 100 2.23 4.55 -0.84
CA ASN A 100 3.63 4.60 -0.45
C ASN A 100 3.85 4.39 1.05
N ALA A 101 2.94 4.87 1.89
CA ALA A 101 2.98 4.66 3.33
C ALA A 101 2.55 3.23 3.73
N ALA A 102 1.69 2.59 2.94
CA ALA A 102 1.22 1.23 3.18
C ALA A 102 2.17 0.15 2.64
N ASN A 103 3.05 0.48 1.69
CA ASN A 103 3.99 -0.48 1.11
C ASN A 103 5.13 -0.88 2.07
N GLY A 104 5.79 -2.00 1.76
CA GLY A 104 6.68 -2.69 2.71
C GLY A 104 8.15 -2.28 2.66
N SER A 105 8.58 -1.51 1.66
CA SER A 105 9.96 -0.98 1.48
C SER A 105 10.18 -0.33 0.10
N GLY A 106 9.37 -0.64 -0.90
CA GLY A 106 9.60 -0.22 -2.29
C GLY A 106 8.76 0.97 -2.70
N VAL A 107 9.38 2.04 -3.17
CA VAL A 107 8.69 3.26 -3.64
C VAL A 107 7.67 2.91 -4.73
N VAL A 108 6.48 3.52 -4.67
CA VAL A 108 5.48 3.43 -5.75
C VAL A 108 6.12 3.90 -7.06
N THR A 109 6.01 3.07 -8.10
CA THR A 109 6.63 3.32 -9.40
C THR A 109 5.55 3.68 -10.40
N CYS A 110 5.74 4.79 -11.12
CA CYS A 110 4.81 5.24 -12.15
C CYS A 110 5.53 5.33 -13.51
N TYR A 111 4.79 5.05 -14.57
CA TYR A 111 5.24 5.15 -15.95
C TYR A 111 4.15 5.80 -16.79
N GLY A 112 4.55 6.73 -17.66
CA GLY A 112 3.73 7.28 -18.74
C GLY A 112 4.47 7.19 -20.06
N ASP A 113 3.74 7.21 -21.18
CA ASP A 113 4.36 7.32 -22.50
C ASP A 113 4.63 8.78 -22.87
N ALA A 114 5.45 8.96 -23.90
CA ALA A 114 5.80 10.29 -24.38
C ALA A 114 4.60 11.08 -24.96
N ALA A 115 3.56 10.40 -25.44
CA ALA A 115 2.37 11.07 -25.93
C ALA A 115 1.39 11.44 -24.80
N GLY A 116 1.60 10.95 -23.58
CA GLY A 116 0.72 11.15 -22.43
C GLY A 116 -0.64 10.48 -22.63
N THR A 117 -0.68 9.37 -23.36
CA THR A 117 -1.90 8.63 -23.74
C THR A 117 -2.05 7.32 -22.97
N VAL A 118 -1.00 6.83 -22.34
CA VAL A 118 -1.03 5.62 -21.50
C VAL A 118 -0.27 5.85 -20.20
N TYR A 119 -0.67 5.12 -19.16
CA TYR A 119 0.04 5.10 -17.89
C TYR A 119 0.03 3.70 -17.29
N ALA A 120 1.00 3.42 -16.42
CA ALA A 120 0.94 2.33 -15.47
C ALA A 120 1.52 2.78 -14.13
N ILE A 121 1.04 2.17 -13.05
CA ILE A 121 1.53 2.40 -11.69
C ILE A 121 1.60 1.08 -10.94
N SER A 122 2.69 0.88 -10.19
CA SER A 122 2.87 -0.31 -9.36
C SER A 122 3.40 0.01 -7.98
N ALA A 123 3.03 -0.81 -6.99
CA ALA A 123 3.52 -0.71 -5.63
C ALA A 123 3.85 -2.09 -5.07
N GLN A 124 4.87 -2.16 -4.21
CA GLN A 124 5.29 -3.41 -3.59
C GLN A 124 4.30 -3.86 -2.51
N LEU A 125 3.95 -5.15 -2.53
CA LEU A 125 3.16 -5.77 -1.47
C LEU A 125 4.07 -6.24 -0.33
N THR A 126 3.54 -6.14 0.89
CA THR A 126 4.24 -6.39 2.15
C THR A 126 4.22 -7.86 2.57
N ALA A 127 3.25 -8.64 2.11
CA ALA A 127 3.24 -10.07 2.39
C ALA A 127 4.45 -10.77 1.73
N PRO A 128 5.11 -11.70 2.44
CA PRO A 128 6.25 -12.43 1.89
C PRO A 128 5.91 -13.10 0.55
N GLY A 129 6.68 -12.79 -0.49
CA GLY A 129 6.50 -13.35 -1.83
C GLY A 129 5.33 -12.79 -2.63
N ALA A 130 4.62 -11.76 -2.14
CA ALA A 130 3.47 -11.18 -2.84
C ALA A 130 3.85 -10.30 -4.05
N GLY A 131 5.12 -9.91 -4.17
CA GLY A 131 5.63 -9.14 -5.31
C GLY A 131 5.10 -7.70 -5.32
N TYR A 132 4.59 -7.28 -6.46
CA TYR A 132 4.03 -5.94 -6.72
C TYR A 132 2.58 -6.07 -7.16
N PHE A 133 1.80 -5.02 -6.96
CA PHE A 133 0.49 -4.85 -7.60
C PHE A 133 0.57 -3.69 -8.58
N CYS A 134 0.06 -3.90 -9.78
CA CYS A 134 0.10 -2.96 -10.88
C CYS A 134 -1.31 -2.66 -11.38
N VAL A 135 -1.57 -1.40 -11.72
CA VAL A 135 -2.72 -0.98 -12.53
C VAL A 135 -2.26 -0.15 -13.73
N ASP A 136 -2.98 -0.23 -14.84
CA ASP A 136 -2.68 0.52 -16.06
C ASP A 136 -3.91 1.18 -16.71
N SER A 137 -3.65 2.02 -17.70
CA SER A 137 -4.66 2.74 -18.51
C SER A 137 -5.52 1.84 -19.40
N THR A 138 -5.22 0.54 -19.51
CA THR A 138 -6.05 -0.41 -20.26
C THR A 138 -7.08 -1.11 -19.38
N GLY A 139 -7.08 -0.83 -18.07
CA GLY A 139 -7.98 -1.44 -17.12
C GLY A 139 -7.38 -2.65 -16.40
N ASN A 140 -6.11 -3.00 -16.61
CA ASN A 140 -5.51 -4.13 -15.90
C ASN A 140 -5.30 -3.78 -14.43
N ALA A 141 -5.46 -4.80 -13.58
CA ALA A 141 -5.19 -4.74 -12.15
C ALA A 141 -4.66 -6.11 -11.69
N THR A 142 -3.34 -6.28 -11.73
CA THR A 142 -2.69 -7.60 -11.56
C THR A 142 -1.47 -7.54 -10.66
N SER A 143 -1.07 -8.70 -10.13
CA SER A 143 0.16 -8.85 -9.36
C SER A 143 1.33 -9.24 -10.27
N THR A 144 2.46 -8.55 -10.12
CA THR A 144 3.69 -8.78 -10.88
C THR A 144 4.84 -9.16 -9.95
N THR A 145 5.88 -9.80 -10.49
CA THR A 145 7.07 -10.22 -9.71
C THR A 145 8.12 -9.12 -9.57
N ALA A 146 8.01 -8.04 -10.34
CA ALA A 146 8.89 -6.88 -10.32
C ALA A 146 8.08 -5.59 -10.49
N ALA A 147 8.68 -4.46 -10.10
CA ALA A 147 8.15 -3.14 -10.40
C ALA A 147 8.04 -2.95 -11.92
N ILE A 148 7.03 -2.21 -12.36
CA ILE A 148 6.89 -1.89 -13.78
C ILE A 148 8.08 -1.07 -14.28
N VAL A 149 8.43 -1.31 -15.54
CA VAL A 149 9.43 -0.52 -16.29
C VAL A 149 8.89 0.01 -17.61
N THR A 150 7.58 -0.14 -17.82
CA THR A 150 6.85 0.28 -19.01
C THR A 150 5.46 0.76 -18.62
N THR A 151 4.67 1.19 -19.60
CA THR A 151 3.29 1.66 -19.43
C THR A 151 2.26 0.54 -19.37
N ALA A 152 2.67 -0.70 -19.13
CA ALA A 152 1.80 -1.86 -19.01
C ALA A 152 2.14 -2.67 -17.75
N CYS A 153 1.09 -3.24 -17.17
CA CYS A 153 1.19 -4.39 -16.28
C CYS A 153 1.38 -5.68 -17.12
#